data_AF-A0A1X0J5A6-F1
#
_entry.id   AF-A0A1X0J5A6-F1
#
_cell.length_a   1.000
_cell.length_b   1.000
_cell.length_c   1.000
_cell.angle_alpha   90.00
_cell.angle_beta   90.00
_cell.angle_gamma   90.00
#
_symmetry.space_group_name_H-M   'P 1'
#
loop_
_entity.id
_entity.type
_entity.pdbx_description
1 polymer ?
#
loop_
_entity_poly.entity_id
_entity_poly.type
_entity_poly.pdbx_seq_one_letter_code
_entity_poly.pdbx_strand_id
1 'polypeptide(L)'
;MFARPAPSSDTAAERKADLAQADVFRVELRRQVELLNGELRGLRSELARCQMRNETTAVRRIQRELRCVTLERRDLVDMLAALDQRFSPDRCRSERGVNVGASRQDLQGSRHQNG
;
A
#
# COMPACT_ATOMS: atom_id res chain seq x y z
N MET A 1 -35.15 -8.99 14.39
CA MET A 1 -34.49 -7.67 14.26
C MET A 1 -33.31 -7.68 15.22
N PHE A 2 -32.10 -8.00 14.76
CA PHE A 2 -30.93 -8.06 15.65
C PHE A 2 -30.25 -6.69 15.66
N ALA A 3 -30.24 -6.04 16.82
CA ALA A 3 -29.49 -4.80 17.02
C ALA A 3 -28.00 -5.09 16.82
N ARG A 4 -27.36 -4.35 15.90
CA ARG A 4 -25.91 -4.38 15.70
C ARG A 4 -25.25 -3.90 17.00
N PRO A 5 -24.39 -4.70 17.66
CA PRO A 5 -23.74 -4.28 18.89
C PRO A 5 -22.89 -3.03 18.62
N ALA A 6 -23.04 -2.03 19.48
CA ALA A 6 -22.19 -0.84 19.45
C ALA A 6 -20.72 -1.28 19.62
N PRO A 7 -19.76 -0.68 18.90
CA PRO A 7 -18.36 -1.00 19.10
C PRO A 7 -17.99 -0.73 20.56
N SER A 8 -17.59 -1.77 21.30
CA SER A 8 -17.06 -1.60 22.65
C SER A 8 -15.80 -0.74 22.59
N SER A 9 -15.53 0.02 23.66
CA SER A 9 -14.33 0.84 23.82
C SER A 9 -13.03 0.08 23.49
N ASP A 10 -13.03 -1.23 23.73
CA ASP A 10 -11.91 -2.13 23.44
C ASP A 10 -11.58 -2.16 21.95
N THR A 11 -12.59 -2.16 21.06
CA THR A 11 -12.38 -2.15 19.60
C THR A 11 -11.83 -0.81 19.06
N ALA A 12 -12.01 0.29 19.80
CA ALA A 12 -11.44 1.58 19.45
C ALA A 12 -9.99 1.72 19.95
N ALA A 13 -9.72 1.18 21.15
CA ALA A 13 -8.38 1.11 21.72
C ALA A 13 -7.46 0.18 20.89
N GLU A 14 -7.95 -1.00 20.50
CA GLU A 14 -7.26 -1.94 19.61
C GLU A 14 -6.91 -1.31 18.27
N ARG A 15 -7.86 -0.62 17.62
CA ARG A 15 -7.58 0.10 16.37
C ARG A 15 -6.53 1.18 16.52
N LYS A 16 -6.54 1.90 17.65
CA LYS A 16 -5.51 2.92 17.94
C LYS A 16 -4.14 2.29 18.13
N ALA A 17 -4.07 1.12 18.78
CA ALA A 17 -2.84 0.36 18.93
C ALA A 17 -2.32 -0.15 17.57
N ASP A 18 -3.19 -0.71 16.73
CA ASP A 18 -2.84 -1.16 15.37
C ASP A 18 -2.28 -0.01 14.51
N LEU A 19 -2.91 1.17 14.58
CA LEU A 19 -2.43 2.37 13.88
C LEU A 19 -1.05 2.80 14.38
N ALA A 20 -0.84 2.83 15.70
CA ALA A 20 0.44 3.18 16.29
C ALA A 20 1.55 2.19 15.88
N GLN A 21 1.22 0.90 15.84
CA GLN A 21 2.15 -0.14 15.39
C GLN A 21 2.47 -0.01 13.89
N ALA A 22 1.47 0.29 13.05
CA ALA A 22 1.68 0.55 11.63
C ALA A 22 2.62 1.75 11.41
N ASP A 23 2.52 2.81 12.22
CA ASP A 23 3.42 3.96 12.16
C ASP A 23 4.88 3.58 12.49
N VAL A 24 5.09 2.74 13.50
CA VAL A 24 6.43 2.22 13.83
C VAL A 24 7.00 1.44 12.65
N PHE A 25 6.21 0.56 12.03
CA PHE A 25 6.67 -0.19 10.86
C PHE A 25 6.95 0.70 9.65
N ARG A 26 6.17 1.76 9.42
CA ARG A 26 6.44 2.72 8.34
C ARG A 26 7.81 3.38 8.50
N VAL A 27 8.15 3.80 9.72
CA VAL A 27 9.45 4.44 10.00
C VAL A 27 10.59 3.47 9.70
N GLU A 28 10.50 2.24 10.20
CA GLU A 28 11.57 1.26 10.03
C GLU A 28 11.70 0.80 8.57
N LEU A 29 10.59 0.52 7.87
CA LEU A 29 10.62 0.17 6.46
C LEU A 29 11.22 1.29 5.59
N ARG A 30 10.87 2.56 5.85
CA ARG A 30 11.46 3.70 5.13
C ARG A 30 12.97 3.81 5.38
N ARG A 31 13.40 3.59 6.62
CA ARG A 31 14.82 3.57 6.98
C ARG A 31 15.56 2.48 6.21
N GLN A 32 15.02 1.27 6.16
CA GLN A 32 15.60 0.15 5.41
C GLN A 32 15.65 0.44 3.90
N VAL A 33 14.59 1.01 3.32
CA VAL A 33 14.61 1.45 1.91
C VAL A 33 15.74 2.44 1.65
N GLU A 34 16.00 3.39 2.54
CA GLU A 34 17.10 4.34 2.34
C GLU A 34 18.48 3.70 2.50
N LEU A 35 18.63 2.73 3.39
CA LEU A 35 19.85 1.93 3.49
C LEU A 35 20.12 1.17 2.18
N LEU A 36 19.12 0.48 1.62
CA LEU A 36 19.23 -0.21 0.34
C LEU A 36 19.49 0.76 -0.82
N ASN A 37 18.91 1.96 -0.80
CA ASN A 37 19.25 3.01 -1.79
C ASN A 37 20.74 3.39 -1.71
N GLY A 38 21.30 3.52 -0.50
CA GLY A 38 22.72 3.73 -0.28
C GLY A 38 23.59 2.62 -0.85
N GLU A 39 23.23 1.37 -0.57
CA GLU A 39 23.93 0.19 -1.08
C GLU A 39 23.89 0.11 -2.60
N LEU A 40 22.73 0.35 -3.22
CA LEU A 40 22.59 0.41 -4.68
C LEU A 40 23.50 1.48 -5.30
N ARG A 41 23.65 2.65 -4.67
CA ARG A 41 24.59 3.70 -5.13
C ARG A 41 26.05 3.22 -5.04
N GLY A 42 26.39 2.52 -3.96
CA GLY A 42 27.71 1.92 -3.75
C GLY A 42 28.04 0.88 -4.82
N LEU A 43 27.16 -0.11 -4.98
CA LEU A 43 27.31 -1.19 -5.95
C LEU A 43 27.36 -0.68 -7.40
N ARG A 44 26.58 0.33 -7.77
CA ARG A 44 26.66 0.96 -9.11
C ARG A 44 27.99 1.65 -9.35
N SER A 45 28.50 2.35 -8.34
CA SER A 45 29.82 2.99 -8.41
C SER A 45 30.94 1.95 -8.52
N GLU A 46 30.84 0.86 -7.77
CA GLU A 46 31.77 -0.26 -7.84
C GLU A 46 31.73 -0.96 -9.20
N LEU A 47 30.53 -1.24 -9.72
CA LEU A 47 30.33 -1.82 -11.04
C LEU A 47 31.04 -1.00 -12.13
N ALA A 48 30.86 0.33 -12.11
CA ALA A 48 31.50 1.22 -13.08
C ALA A 48 33.04 1.12 -13.00
N ARG A 49 33.62 1.07 -11.79
CA ARG A 49 35.07 0.89 -11.61
C ARG A 49 35.56 -0.45 -12.16
N CYS A 50 34.87 -1.55 -11.84
CA CYS A 50 35.23 -2.89 -12.32
C CYS A 50 35.10 -3.00 -13.86
N GLN A 51 34.10 -2.34 -14.45
CA GLN A 51 33.93 -2.29 -15.90
C GLN A 51 35.11 -1.57 -16.58
N MET A 52 35.54 -0.42 -16.05
CA MET A 52 36.70 0.31 -16.59
C MET A 52 38.00 -0.52 -16.54
N ARG A 53 38.11 -1.44 -15.57
CA ARG A 53 39.26 -2.32 -15.38
C ARG A 53 39.12 -3.69 -16.09
N ASN A 54 38.03 -3.92 -16.80
CA ASN A 54 37.71 -5.21 -17.45
C ASN A 54 37.70 -6.42 -16.49
N GLU A 55 37.31 -6.20 -15.23
CA GLU A 55 37.22 -7.24 -14.20
C GLU A 55 35.93 -8.05 -14.36
N THR A 56 35.84 -8.85 -15.43
CA THR A 56 34.60 -9.53 -15.87
C THR A 56 33.91 -10.37 -14.79
N THR A 57 34.67 -11.08 -13.95
CA THR A 57 34.13 -11.87 -12.83
C THR A 57 33.50 -10.97 -11.77
N ALA A 58 34.15 -9.87 -11.41
CA ALA A 58 33.63 -8.90 -10.44
C ALA A 58 32.36 -8.23 -10.98
N VAL A 59 32.36 -7.82 -12.25
CA VAL A 59 31.18 -7.26 -12.94
C VAL A 59 29.97 -8.19 -12.84
N ARG A 60 30.14 -9.48 -13.15
CA ARG A 60 29.03 -10.46 -13.07
C ARG A 60 28.52 -10.66 -11.64
N ARG A 61 29.42 -10.65 -10.65
CA ARG A 61 29.06 -10.73 -9.22
C ARG A 61 28.24 -9.50 -8.80
N ILE A 62 28.75 -8.31 -9.03
CA ILE A 62 28.10 -7.05 -8.63
C ILE A 62 26.74 -6.90 -9.32
N GLN A 63 26.61 -7.32 -10.59
CA GLN A 63 25.31 -7.34 -11.27
C GLN A 63 24.28 -8.27 -10.63
N ARG A 64 24.70 -9.41 -10.06
CA ARG A 64 23.80 -10.31 -9.31
C ARG A 64 23.36 -9.64 -8.01
N GLU A 65 24.30 -9.07 -7.30
CA GLU A 65 24.07 -8.37 -6.03
C GLU A 65 23.11 -7.18 -6.22
N LEU A 66 23.34 -6.34 -7.24
CA LEU A 66 22.42 -5.27 -7.63
C LEU A 66 21.00 -5.75 -7.88
N ARG A 67 20.81 -6.92 -8.51
CA ARG A 67 19.48 -7.50 -8.72
C ARG A 67 18.84 -7.90 -7.40
N CYS A 68 19.56 -8.56 -6.51
CA CYS A 68 19.06 -8.96 -5.19
C CYS A 68 18.61 -7.73 -4.37
N VAL A 69 19.47 -6.74 -4.22
CA VAL A 69 19.19 -5.51 -3.46
C VAL A 69 18.03 -4.72 -4.10
N THR A 70 17.91 -4.73 -5.44
CA THR A 70 16.78 -4.08 -6.13
C THR A 70 15.45 -4.79 -5.85
N LEU A 71 15.44 -6.12 -5.80
CA LEU A 71 14.25 -6.90 -5.47
C LEU A 71 13.84 -6.68 -4.01
N GLU A 72 14.79 -6.75 -3.08
CA GLU A 72 14.53 -6.49 -1.67
C GLU A 72 13.95 -5.09 -1.45
N ARG A 73 14.56 -4.06 -2.07
CA ARG A 73 14.04 -2.69 -2.02
C ARG A 73 12.60 -2.61 -2.54
N ARG A 74 12.29 -3.33 -3.62
CA ARG A 74 10.93 -3.36 -4.18
C ARG A 74 9.96 -3.98 -3.17
N ASP A 75 10.31 -5.10 -2.56
CA ASP A 75 9.46 -5.78 -1.58
C ASP A 75 9.16 -4.88 -0.38
N LEU A 76 10.15 -4.12 0.11
CA LEU A 76 9.94 -3.14 1.18
C LEU A 76 9.00 -2.00 0.78
N VAL A 77 9.11 -1.51 -0.46
CA VAL A 77 8.20 -0.48 -1.00
C VAL A 77 6.77 -1.02 -1.15
N ASP A 78 6.63 -2.26 -1.61
CA ASP A 78 5.33 -2.92 -1.74
C ASP A 78 4.68 -3.12 -0.36
N MET A 79 5.46 -3.46 0.68
CA MET A 79 4.98 -3.52 2.07
C MET A 79 4.54 -2.16 2.61
N LEU A 80 5.28 -1.08 2.33
CA LEU A 80 4.86 0.28 2.67
C LEU A 80 3.52 0.65 2.03
N ALA A 81 3.37 0.35 0.73
CA ALA A 81 2.12 0.60 0.01
C ALA A 81 0.94 -0.19 0.61
N ALA A 82 1.16 -1.45 1.00
CA ALA A 82 0.14 -2.27 1.66
C ALA A 82 -0.26 -1.71 3.04
N LEU A 83 0.69 -1.22 3.83
CA LEU A 83 0.42 -0.55 5.11
C LEU A 83 -0.40 0.73 4.92
N ASP A 84 -0.04 1.55 3.94
CA ASP A 84 -0.77 2.78 3.62
C ASP A 84 -2.18 2.48 3.11
N GLN A 85 -2.36 1.41 2.33
CA GLN A 85 -3.67 0.98 1.86
C GLN A 85 -4.57 0.52 3.01
N ARG A 86 -4.04 -0.30 3.92
CA ARG A 86 -4.81 -0.94 5.01
C ARG A 86 -5.16 0.04 6.14
N PHE A 87 -4.24 0.95 6.47
CA PHE A 87 -4.37 1.85 7.60
C PHE A 87 -4.61 3.32 7.16
N SER A 88 -5.13 3.52 5.95
CA SER A 88 -5.47 4.85 5.45
C SER A 88 -6.60 5.48 6.29
N PRO A 89 -6.42 6.71 6.80
CA PRO A 89 -7.43 7.38 7.62
C PRO A 89 -8.75 7.62 6.87
N ASP A 90 -8.71 7.68 5.54
CA ASP A 90 -9.88 7.98 4.69
C ASP A 90 -10.83 6.79 4.50
N ARG A 91 -10.36 5.54 4.69
CA ARG A 91 -11.22 4.35 4.53
C ARG A 91 -12.24 4.18 5.67
N CYS A 92 -11.99 4.76 6.84
CA CYS A 92 -12.93 4.71 7.99
C CYS A 92 -14.20 5.58 7.81
N ARG A 93 -14.25 6.48 6.82
CA ARG A 93 -15.43 7.31 6.54
C ARG A 93 -16.39 6.69 5.51
N SER A 94 -15.92 5.76 4.68
CA SER A 94 -16.67 5.28 3.50
C SER A 94 -17.69 4.17 3.79
N GLU A 95 -17.55 3.42 4.89
CA GLU A 95 -18.49 2.34 5.24
C GLU A 95 -19.82 2.82 5.86
N ARG A 96 -20.09 4.14 5.89
CA ARG A 96 -21.33 4.72 6.41
C ARG A 96 -22.22 5.39 5.36
N GLY A 97 -21.92 5.23 4.07
CA GLY A 97 -22.52 6.06 3.00
C GLY A 97 -23.06 5.35 1.77
N VAL A 98 -23.28 4.03 1.77
CA VAL A 98 -23.92 3.35 0.62
C VAL A 98 -25.30 2.86 1.02
N ASN A 99 -26.24 3.80 1.13
CA ASN A 99 -27.66 3.49 0.94
C ASN A 99 -28.05 4.13 -0.39
N VAL A 100 -27.75 3.43 -1.49
CA VAL A 100 -28.29 3.75 -2.81
C VAL A 100 -29.77 3.43 -2.73
N GLY A 101 -30.57 4.44 -2.41
CA GLY A 101 -32.02 4.41 -2.51
C GLY A 101 -32.41 4.23 -3.97
N ALA A 102 -32.42 2.97 -4.42
CA ALA A 102 -33.16 2.54 -5.59
C ALA A 102 -34.65 2.58 -5.23
N SER A 103 -35.35 3.60 -5.69
CA SER A 103 -36.82 3.61 -5.80
C SER A 103 -37.22 4.62 -6.85
N ARG A 104 -37.18 4.16 -8.10
CA ARG A 104 -37.84 4.81 -9.24
C ARG A 104 -38.76 3.79 -9.88
N GLN A 105 -39.84 3.48 -9.17
CA GLN A 105 -41.05 2.91 -9.76
C GLN A 105 -42.06 4.04 -9.73
N ASP A 106 -42.46 4.51 -10.91
CA ASP A 106 -43.80 5.03 -11.20
C ASP A 106 -43.88 5.20 -12.73
N LEU A 107 -44.06 4.06 -13.39
CA LEU A 107 -44.63 3.98 -14.74
C LEU A 107 -46.15 3.92 -14.55
N GLN A 108 -46.81 5.08 -14.64
CA GLN A 108 -48.27 5.13 -14.78
C GLN A 108 -48.66 5.76 -16.12
N GLY A 109 -49.31 4.93 -16.95
CA GLY A 109 -50.57 5.32 -17.58
C GLY A 109 -50.51 6.15 -18.85
N SER A 110 -50.18 5.52 -19.98
CA SER A 110 -50.76 5.91 -21.28
C SER A 110 -52.24 5.54 -21.32
N ARG A 111 -53.12 6.53 -21.57
CA ARG A 111 -54.34 6.38 -22.40
C ARG A 111 -54.99 7.75 -22.61
N HIS A 112 -54.58 8.43 -23.69
CA HIS A 112 -55.40 9.46 -24.32
C HIS A 112 -56.41 8.75 -25.23
N GLN A 113 -57.69 8.85 -24.88
CA GLN A 113 -58.80 8.84 -25.83
C GLN A 113 -59.21 10.30 -26.01
N ASN A 114 -59.39 10.75 -27.25
CA ASN A 114 -60.61 11.43 -27.70
C ASN A 114 -60.50 11.71 -29.19
N GLY A 115 -61.55 11.32 -29.90
CA GLY A 115 -61.89 11.85 -31.22
C GLY A 115 -62.59 13.19 -31.12
#